data_AF-A0A9W8N283-F1
#
_entry.id   AF-A0A9W8N283-F1
#
_cell.length_a   1.000
_cell.length_b   1.000
_cell.length_c   1.000
_cell.angle_alpha   90.00
_cell.angle_beta   90.00
_cell.angle_gamma   90.00
#
_symmetry.space_group_name_H-M   'P 1'
#
loop_
_entity.id
_entity.type
_entity.pdbx_description
1 polymer ?
#
loop_
_entity_poly.entity_id
_entity_poly.type
_entity_poly.pdbx_seq_one_letter_code
_entity_poly.pdbx_strand_id
1 'polypeptide(L)'
;MAEVLRIEPEIWEAHLPPLSTEEVDEEIEEALTTLAKIVQVLDVPDASFMSYSTAIENLSTQHFALGRSLNRLNNMAEELKDYLESLKHERDLLKHWNEALIPGPSSEIGLDAASTLERRKEALVKKAKEQHRELEALLVEDKLDIRVSVGKLIAQKEKNLARENELKEKRAKIKAFQGLPPVRKPTYHAVDSQLRPMQNLELARHELRAAREKQMELIQLRERLLGRMADGVS
;
A
#
# COMPACT_ATOMS: atom_id res chain seq x y z
N MET A 1 57.33 -47.24 16.24
CA MET A 1 57.08 -45.79 16.13
C MET A 1 55.65 -45.57 16.59
N ALA A 2 55.48 -45.16 17.85
CA ALA A 2 54.17 -44.91 18.44
C ALA A 2 53.77 -43.48 18.09
N GLU A 3 52.72 -43.33 17.30
CA GLU A 3 52.09 -42.07 16.99
C GLU A 3 51.39 -41.61 18.27
N VAL A 4 52.02 -40.69 18.99
CA VAL A 4 51.44 -40.05 20.17
C VAL A 4 50.26 -39.23 19.66
N LEU A 5 49.05 -39.78 19.77
CA LEU A 5 47.81 -39.05 19.62
C LEU A 5 47.88 -37.88 20.60
N ARG A 6 48.18 -36.69 20.07
CA ARG A 6 47.97 -35.44 20.77
C ARG A 6 46.47 -35.33 20.92
N ILE A 7 45.97 -35.74 22.10
CA ILE A 7 44.65 -35.38 22.56
C ILE A 7 44.68 -33.86 22.57
N GLU A 8 44.00 -33.23 21.62
CA GLU A 8 43.81 -31.78 21.65
C GLU A 8 43.15 -31.48 22.99
N PRO A 9 43.73 -30.58 23.82
CA PRO A 9 43.15 -30.26 25.11
C PRO A 9 41.69 -29.93 24.88
N GLU A 10 40.79 -30.64 25.57
CA GLU A 10 39.38 -30.49 25.29
C GLU A 10 39.04 -29.02 25.46
N ILE A 11 38.29 -28.46 24.50
CA ILE A 11 38.02 -27.01 24.37
C ILE A 11 37.50 -26.41 25.70
N TRP A 12 36.91 -27.24 26.57
CA TRP A 12 36.46 -26.95 27.93
C TRP A 12 37.57 -26.52 28.89
N GLU A 13 38.78 -27.10 28.81
CA GLU A 13 39.88 -26.84 29.75
C GLU A 13 40.42 -25.40 29.65
N ALA A 14 40.27 -24.77 28.49
CA ALA A 14 40.67 -23.38 28.28
C ALA A 14 39.63 -22.37 28.83
N HIS A 15 38.37 -22.79 28.97
CA HIS A 15 37.24 -21.88 29.18
C HIS A 15 36.45 -22.12 30.47
N LEU A 16 36.64 -23.27 31.14
CA LEU A 16 35.92 -23.63 32.37
C LEU A 16 36.89 -23.82 33.55
N PRO A 17 36.48 -23.43 34.77
CA PRO A 17 37.24 -23.75 35.97
C PRO A 17 37.37 -25.28 36.14
N PRO A 18 38.49 -25.78 36.68
CA PRO A 18 38.71 -27.22 36.83
C PRO A 18 37.62 -27.84 37.70
N LEU A 19 36.82 -28.73 37.11
CA LEU A 19 35.81 -29.49 37.82
C LEU A 19 36.48 -30.66 38.55
N SER A 20 36.08 -30.91 39.80
CA SER A 20 36.52 -32.07 40.55
C SER A 20 35.95 -33.33 39.90
N THR A 21 36.81 -34.15 39.32
CA THR A 21 36.52 -35.30 38.45
C THR A 21 35.88 -36.51 39.15
N GLU A 22 35.44 -36.40 40.40
CA GLU A 22 35.10 -37.59 41.19
C GLU A 22 33.71 -38.18 40.87
N GLU A 23 32.73 -37.40 40.37
CA GLU A 23 31.41 -37.91 39.96
C GLU A 23 30.76 -36.95 38.92
N VAL A 24 31.22 -36.96 37.66
CA VAL A 24 30.51 -36.24 36.59
C VAL A 24 29.56 -37.23 35.90
N ASP A 25 28.26 -37.04 36.08
CA ASP A 25 27.23 -37.81 35.38
C ASP A 25 27.35 -37.63 33.85
N GLU A 26 27.09 -38.68 33.07
CA GLU A 26 27.11 -38.64 31.59
C GLU A 26 26.23 -37.50 31.02
N GLU A 27 25.11 -37.20 31.68
CA GLU A 27 24.22 -36.09 31.31
C GLU A 27 24.92 -34.71 31.39
N ILE A 28 25.82 -34.54 32.37
CA ILE A 28 26.58 -33.30 32.55
C ILE A 28 27.66 -33.19 31.48
N GLU A 29 28.31 -34.30 31.10
CA GLU A 29 29.25 -34.32 29.98
C GLU A 29 28.56 -33.98 28.66
N GLU A 30 27.37 -34.53 28.38
CA GLU A 30 26.60 -34.15 27.21
C GLU A 30 26.20 -32.67 27.24
N ALA A 31 25.70 -32.17 28.36
CA ALA A 31 25.34 -30.76 28.52
C ALA A 31 26.55 -29.84 28.33
N LEU A 32 27.71 -30.19 28.90
CA LEU A 32 28.97 -29.51 28.67
C LEU A 32 29.27 -29.55 27.18
N THR A 33 29.34 -30.71 26.53
CA THR A 33 29.67 -30.81 25.09
C THR A 33 28.79 -29.98 24.17
N THR A 34 27.53 -29.76 24.51
CA THR A 34 26.65 -28.84 23.78
C THR A 34 27.01 -27.36 24.04
N LEU A 35 27.39 -27.00 25.26
CA LEU A 35 27.69 -25.63 25.66
C LEU A 35 28.89 -25.04 24.91
N ALA A 36 30.02 -25.74 24.75
CA ALA A 36 31.15 -25.19 23.97
C ALA A 36 31.04 -25.39 22.47
N LYS A 37 30.16 -26.28 21.98
CA LYS A 37 29.71 -26.13 20.59
C LYS A 37 29.02 -24.78 20.42
N ILE A 38 28.18 -24.37 21.38
CA ILE A 38 27.54 -23.04 21.36
C ILE A 38 28.57 -21.91 21.52
N VAL A 39 29.53 -22.01 22.45
CA VAL A 39 30.63 -21.03 22.63
C VAL A 39 31.44 -20.87 21.34
N GLN A 40 31.81 -21.99 20.72
CA GLN A 40 32.60 -22.00 19.49
C GLN A 40 31.81 -21.38 18.31
N VAL A 41 30.51 -21.66 18.22
CA VAL A 41 29.64 -21.05 17.18
C VAL A 41 29.44 -19.56 17.42
N LEU A 42 29.33 -19.14 18.69
CA LEU A 42 29.15 -17.74 19.07
C LEU A 42 30.48 -16.95 19.14
N ASP A 43 31.62 -17.62 18.93
CA ASP A 43 32.98 -17.05 19.01
C ASP A 43 33.23 -16.28 20.33
N VAL A 44 32.80 -16.87 21.45
CA VAL A 44 32.88 -16.25 22.78
C VAL A 44 34.23 -16.60 23.43
N PRO A 45 35.04 -15.61 23.86
CA PRO A 45 36.40 -15.85 24.35
C PRO A 45 36.48 -16.59 25.70
N ASP A 46 35.42 -16.52 26.51
CA ASP A 46 35.35 -17.11 27.85
C ASP A 46 33.93 -17.50 28.23
N ALA A 47 33.76 -18.56 29.03
CA ALA A 47 32.44 -19.01 29.50
C ALA A 47 31.87 -18.14 30.64
N SER A 48 32.30 -16.88 30.76
CA SER A 48 31.77 -15.97 31.77
C SER A 48 30.38 -15.47 31.38
N PHE A 49 29.52 -15.27 32.38
CA PHE A 49 28.16 -14.76 32.18
C PHE A 49 28.13 -13.43 31.42
N MET A 50 29.12 -12.55 31.64
CA MET A 50 29.24 -11.27 30.94
C MET A 50 29.50 -11.49 29.45
N SER A 51 30.41 -12.41 29.10
CA SER A 51 30.75 -12.72 27.71
C SER A 51 29.54 -13.24 26.94
N TYR A 52 28.80 -14.21 27.52
CA TYR A 52 27.56 -14.69 26.93
C TYR A 52 26.50 -13.60 26.78
N SER A 53 26.32 -12.75 27.80
CA SER A 53 25.35 -11.66 27.74
C SER A 53 25.69 -10.70 26.60
N THR A 54 26.97 -10.33 26.45
CA THR A 54 27.41 -9.47 25.34
C THR A 54 27.27 -10.16 23.98
N ALA A 55 27.53 -11.46 23.88
CA ALA A 55 27.36 -12.22 22.65
C ALA A 55 25.88 -12.30 22.22
N ILE A 56 24.98 -12.51 23.18
CA ILE A 56 23.52 -12.51 22.95
C ILE A 56 23.06 -11.12 22.51
N GLU A 57 23.51 -10.06 23.18
CA GLU A 57 23.22 -8.68 22.79
C GLU A 57 23.73 -8.40 21.36
N ASN A 58 24.97 -8.75 21.06
CA ASN A 58 25.56 -8.60 19.73
C ASN A 58 24.79 -9.37 18.66
N LEU A 59 24.44 -10.64 18.91
CA LEU A 59 23.65 -11.45 17.98
C LEU A 59 22.26 -10.83 17.75
N SER A 60 21.62 -10.32 18.81
CA SER A 60 20.32 -9.66 18.70
C SER A 60 20.42 -8.38 17.86
N THR A 61 21.46 -7.55 18.07
CA THR A 61 21.66 -6.31 17.30
C THR A 61 21.95 -6.60 15.83
N GLN A 62 22.76 -7.62 15.54
CA GLN A 62 23.01 -8.11 14.19
C GLN A 62 21.74 -8.63 13.54
N HIS A 63 20.94 -9.44 14.25
CA HIS A 63 19.65 -9.93 13.77
C HIS A 63 18.71 -8.76 13.41
N PHE A 64 18.60 -7.74 14.27
CA PHE A 64 17.82 -6.54 13.96
C PHE A 64 18.40 -5.71 12.81
N ALA A 65 19.72 -5.67 12.65
CA ALA A 65 20.36 -5.00 11.52
C ALA A 65 20.08 -5.73 10.20
N LEU A 66 20.19 -7.06 10.19
CA LEU A 66 19.85 -7.92 9.06
C LEU A 66 18.35 -7.87 8.72
N GLY A 67 17.48 -7.88 9.71
CA GLY A 67 16.04 -7.71 9.51
C GLY A 67 15.72 -6.36 8.87
N ARG A 68 16.39 -5.28 9.30
CA ARG A 68 16.26 -3.95 8.68
C ARG A 68 16.79 -3.93 7.24
N SER A 69 17.93 -4.55 6.95
CA SER A 69 18.47 -4.58 5.59
C SER A 69 17.61 -5.43 4.64
N LEU A 70 17.09 -6.58 5.10
CA LEU A 70 16.17 -7.42 4.36
C LEU A 70 14.88 -6.68 4.00
N ASN A 71 14.29 -5.94 4.96
CA ASN A 71 13.11 -5.12 4.68
C ASN A 71 13.40 -4.02 3.64
N ARG A 72 14.57 -3.38 3.69
CA ARG A 72 14.97 -2.39 2.68
C ARG A 72 15.12 -3.03 1.29
N LEU A 73 15.72 -4.21 1.21
CA LEU A 73 15.86 -4.94 -0.05
C LEU A 73 14.50 -5.37 -0.63
N ASN A 74 13.57 -5.82 0.23
CA ASN A 74 12.22 -6.15 -0.20
C ASN A 74 11.50 -4.92 -0.76
N ASN A 75 11.58 -3.76 -0.08
CA ASN A 75 11.00 -2.52 -0.59
C ASN A 75 11.60 -2.12 -1.94
N MET A 76 12.93 -2.19 -2.09
CA MET A 76 13.58 -1.92 -3.38
C MET A 76 13.14 -2.90 -4.47
N ALA A 77 12.93 -4.17 -4.13
CA ALA A 77 12.45 -5.18 -5.08
C ALA A 77 11.00 -4.88 -5.54
N GLU A 78 10.13 -4.43 -4.62
CA GLU A 78 8.78 -3.97 -4.95
C GLU A 78 8.81 -2.73 -5.86
N GLU A 79 9.61 -1.72 -5.54
CA GLU A 79 9.77 -0.52 -6.37
C GLU A 79 10.27 -0.87 -7.78
N LEU A 80 11.27 -1.75 -7.91
CA LEU A 80 11.78 -2.21 -9.21
C LEU A 80 10.72 -2.97 -10.01
N LYS A 81 9.85 -3.72 -9.34
CA LYS A 81 8.74 -4.42 -9.98
C LYS A 81 7.71 -3.42 -10.53
N ASP A 82 7.36 -2.40 -9.76
CA ASP A 82 6.45 -1.33 -10.18
C ASP A 82 7.02 -0.58 -11.40
N TYR A 83 8.32 -0.23 -11.39
CA TYR A 83 8.97 0.38 -12.55
C TYR A 83 8.96 -0.53 -13.79
N LEU A 84 9.17 -1.83 -13.61
CA LEU A 84 9.12 -2.79 -14.70
C LEU A 84 7.71 -2.87 -15.30
N GLU A 85 6.67 -2.87 -14.47
CA GLU A 85 5.27 -2.83 -14.93
C GLU A 85 4.95 -1.51 -15.67
N SER A 86 5.43 -0.36 -15.17
CA SER A 86 5.31 0.93 -15.86
C SER A 86 5.99 0.92 -17.23
N LEU A 87 7.23 0.43 -17.31
CA LEU A 87 7.97 0.35 -18.58
C LEU A 87 7.32 -0.62 -19.58
N LYS A 88 6.73 -1.72 -19.11
CA LYS A 88 5.93 -2.61 -19.97
C LYS A 88 4.74 -1.87 -20.56
N HIS A 89 4.02 -1.11 -19.73
CA HIS A 89 2.89 -0.31 -20.19
C HIS A 89 3.30 0.74 -21.22
N GLU A 90 4.38 1.49 -20.97
CA GLU A 90 4.92 2.46 -21.91
C GLU A 90 5.35 1.81 -23.23
N ARG A 91 6.02 0.66 -23.17
CA ARG A 91 6.37 -0.10 -24.38
C ARG A 91 5.14 -0.51 -25.18
N ASP A 92 4.08 -0.96 -24.51
CA ASP A 92 2.85 -1.38 -25.17
C ASP A 92 2.09 -0.18 -25.77
N LEU A 93 2.12 0.99 -25.12
CA LEU A 93 1.65 2.25 -25.70
C LEU A 93 2.46 2.64 -26.94
N LEU A 94 3.79 2.55 -26.90
CA LEU A 94 4.64 2.84 -28.05
C LEU A 94 4.35 1.89 -29.22
N LYS A 95 4.12 0.59 -28.96
CA LYS A 95 3.69 -0.36 -29.98
C LYS A 95 2.36 0.04 -30.60
N HIS A 96 1.36 0.36 -29.76
CA HIS A 96 0.06 0.82 -30.22
C HIS A 96 0.17 2.09 -31.07
N TRP A 97 1.02 3.04 -30.67
CA TRP A 97 1.25 4.28 -31.41
C TRP A 97 1.97 4.02 -32.73
N ASN A 98 2.94 3.10 -32.75
CA ASN A 98 3.60 2.68 -33.99
C ASN A 98 2.62 2.02 -34.96
N GLU A 99 1.73 1.16 -34.46
CA GLU A 99 0.65 0.54 -35.26
C GLU A 99 -0.35 1.58 -35.79
N ALA A 100 -0.68 2.60 -34.99
CA ALA A 100 -1.59 3.67 -35.37
C ALA A 100 -0.97 4.68 -36.35
N LEU A 101 0.34 4.93 -36.25
CA LEU A 101 1.08 5.91 -37.05
C LEU A 101 1.65 5.32 -38.34
N ILE A 102 1.94 4.02 -38.37
CA ILE A 102 2.37 3.29 -39.56
C ILE A 102 1.14 2.49 -40.03
N PRO A 103 0.19 3.13 -40.73
CA PRO A 103 -0.90 2.38 -41.35
C PRO A 103 -0.27 1.33 -42.25
N GLY A 104 -0.65 0.06 -42.05
CA GLY A 104 -0.15 -1.04 -42.85
C GLY A 104 -0.32 -0.75 -44.36
N PRO A 105 0.52 -1.34 -45.23
CA PRO A 105 0.54 -1.06 -46.67
C PRO A 105 -0.79 -1.35 -47.41
N SER A 106 -1.79 -1.90 -46.71
CA SER A 106 -3.14 -2.19 -47.19
C SER A 106 -4.15 -1.04 -47.04
N SER A 107 -3.77 0.12 -46.48
CA SER A 107 -4.65 1.32 -46.50
C SER A 107 -4.25 2.28 -47.63
N GLU A 108 -4.98 2.24 -48.74
CA GLU A 108 -4.87 3.15 -49.91
C GLU A 108 -5.24 4.62 -49.61
N ILE A 109 -5.14 5.06 -48.34
CA ILE A 109 -5.54 6.39 -47.86
C ILE A 109 -4.29 7.26 -47.73
N GLY A 110 -3.59 7.50 -48.85
CA GLY A 110 -2.27 8.15 -48.83
C GLY A 110 -2.25 9.67 -48.66
N LEU A 111 -3.38 10.37 -48.88
CA LEU A 111 -3.41 11.85 -48.94
C LEU A 111 -4.28 12.50 -47.87
N ASP A 112 -5.47 11.96 -47.58
CA ASP A 112 -6.32 12.46 -46.48
C ASP A 112 -5.76 12.11 -45.10
N ALA A 113 -4.94 11.07 -45.00
CA ALA A 113 -4.25 10.70 -43.76
C ALA A 113 -3.20 11.76 -43.34
N ALA A 114 -2.49 12.37 -44.30
CA ALA A 114 -1.47 13.37 -43.99
C ALA A 114 -2.07 14.65 -43.39
N SER A 115 -3.14 15.18 -44.02
CA SER A 115 -3.82 16.38 -43.53
C SER A 115 -4.52 16.16 -42.17
N THR A 116 -5.07 14.97 -41.95
CA THR A 116 -5.67 14.62 -40.64
C THR A 116 -4.61 14.42 -39.56
N LEU A 117 -3.44 13.88 -39.90
CA LEU A 117 -2.29 13.79 -38.99
C LEU A 117 -1.72 15.17 -38.63
N GLU A 118 -1.60 16.08 -39.60
CA GLU A 118 -1.17 17.46 -39.35
C GLU A 118 -2.13 18.18 -38.39
N ARG A 119 -3.45 18.09 -38.63
CA ARG A 119 -4.47 18.65 -37.72
C ARG A 119 -4.37 18.07 -36.31
N ARG A 120 -4.13 16.76 -36.18
CA ARG A 120 -3.95 16.10 -34.87
C ARG A 120 -2.67 16.56 -34.17
N LYS A 121 -1.57 16.71 -34.90
CA LYS A 121 -0.29 17.23 -34.39
C LYS A 121 -0.47 18.66 -33.85
N GLU A 122 -1.13 19.54 -34.61
CA GLU A 122 -1.42 20.90 -34.16
C GLU A 122 -2.29 20.93 -32.90
N ALA A 123 -3.31 20.08 -32.80
CA ALA A 123 -4.15 19.97 -31.62
C ALA A 123 -3.35 19.51 -30.40
N LEU A 124 -2.46 18.52 -30.55
CA LEU A 124 -1.56 18.07 -29.49
C LEU A 124 -0.59 19.16 -29.04
N VAL A 125 0.02 19.89 -29.98
CA VAL A 125 0.93 21.01 -29.65
C VAL A 125 0.19 22.12 -28.92
N LYS A 126 -1.05 22.46 -29.32
CA LYS A 126 -1.87 23.45 -28.60
C LYS A 126 -2.15 23.00 -27.17
N LYS A 127 -2.53 21.73 -26.97
CA LYS A 127 -2.79 21.18 -25.64
C LYS A 127 -1.54 21.13 -24.76
N ALA A 128 -0.39 20.75 -25.34
CA ALA A 128 0.89 20.76 -24.62
C ALA A 128 1.28 22.19 -24.17
N LYS A 129 1.05 23.20 -25.02
CA LYS A 129 1.27 24.61 -24.66
C LYS A 129 0.31 25.10 -23.58
N GLU A 130 -0.95 24.67 -23.60
CA GLU A 130 -1.93 24.98 -22.55
C GLU A 130 -1.50 24.39 -21.20
N GLN A 131 -1.13 23.11 -21.17
CA GLN A 131 -0.61 22.47 -19.94
C GLN A 131 0.69 23.12 -19.45
N HIS A 132 1.59 23.50 -20.35
CA HIS A 132 2.80 24.21 -19.97
C HIS A 132 2.48 25.57 -19.34
N ARG A 133 1.52 26.31 -19.91
CA ARG A 133 1.05 27.58 -19.32
C ARG A 133 0.38 27.37 -17.97
N GLU A 134 -0.39 26.29 -17.79
CA GLU A 134 -0.97 25.95 -16.48
C GLU A 134 0.13 25.65 -15.45
N LEU A 135 1.17 24.90 -15.83
CA LEU A 135 2.32 24.64 -14.95
C LEU A 135 3.09 25.91 -14.62
N GLU A 136 3.33 26.79 -15.60
CA GLU A 136 3.95 28.09 -15.36
C GLU A 136 3.08 28.98 -14.45
N ALA A 137 1.77 29.00 -14.65
CA ALA A 137 0.85 29.76 -13.80
C ALA A 137 0.89 29.24 -12.35
N LEU A 138 0.88 27.92 -12.16
CA LEU A 138 1.05 27.31 -10.84
C LEU A 138 2.40 27.67 -10.23
N LEU A 139 3.50 27.59 -10.99
CA LEU A 139 4.84 27.98 -10.50
C LEU A 139 4.97 29.46 -10.16
N VAL A 140 4.20 30.34 -10.81
CA VAL A 140 4.19 31.78 -10.52
C VAL A 140 3.34 32.11 -9.29
N GLU A 141 2.19 31.46 -9.13
CA GLU A 141 1.38 31.54 -7.90
C GLU A 141 2.15 30.95 -6.70
N ASP A 142 2.90 29.88 -6.94
CA ASP A 142 3.74 29.19 -5.98
C ASP A 142 5.21 29.65 -6.13
N LYS A 143 5.49 30.94 -5.90
CA LYS A 143 6.84 31.36 -5.47
C LYS A 143 7.08 30.78 -4.07
N LEU A 144 7.52 29.53 -4.08
CA LEU A 144 7.65 28.62 -2.96
C LEU A 144 8.79 29.03 -2.03
N ASP A 145 8.57 30.05 -1.20
CA ASP A 145 9.21 30.14 0.12
C ASP A 145 8.63 29.04 1.03
N ILE A 146 8.80 27.77 0.65
CA ILE A 146 8.39 26.63 1.49
C ILE A 146 9.46 26.39 2.53
N ARG A 147 9.42 27.18 3.59
CA ARG A 147 9.63 26.57 4.91
C ARG A 147 8.43 25.66 5.17
N VAL A 148 8.56 24.40 4.74
CA VAL A 148 7.64 23.32 5.12
C VAL A 148 7.82 23.12 6.62
N SER A 149 7.01 23.81 7.42
CA SER A 149 6.87 23.48 8.83
C SER A 149 6.12 22.16 8.95
N VAL A 150 6.52 21.32 9.91
CA VAL A 150 5.87 20.03 10.21
C VAL A 150 4.35 20.19 10.33
N GLY A 151 3.87 21.31 10.89
CA GLY A 151 2.44 21.61 10.98
C GLY A 151 1.74 21.77 9.64
N LYS A 152 2.39 22.37 8.63
CA LYS A 152 1.82 22.48 7.26
C LYS A 152 1.70 21.11 6.61
N LEU A 153 2.68 20.23 6.85
CA LEU A 153 2.70 18.88 6.29
C LEU A 153 1.60 18.01 6.93
N ILE A 154 1.37 18.13 8.24
CA ILE A 154 0.24 17.49 8.93
C ILE A 154 -1.10 17.99 8.39
N ALA A 155 -1.28 19.32 8.28
CA ALA A 155 -2.52 19.90 7.74
C ALA A 155 -2.78 19.46 6.29
N GLN A 156 -1.72 19.35 5.46
CA GLN A 156 -1.84 18.84 4.10
C GLN A 156 -2.20 17.35 4.07
N LYS A 157 -1.65 16.55 4.98
CA LYS A 157 -1.99 15.12 5.13
C LYS A 157 -3.47 14.95 5.51
N GLU A 158 -3.98 15.73 6.47
CA GLU A 158 -5.39 15.73 6.85
C GLU A 158 -6.30 16.14 5.70
N LYS A 159 -5.92 17.19 4.95
CA LYS A 159 -6.65 17.64 3.76
C LYS A 159 -6.69 16.58 2.66
N ASN A 160 -5.58 15.86 2.44
CA ASN A 160 -5.52 14.77 1.48
C ASN A 160 -6.39 13.60 1.92
N LEU A 161 -6.36 13.22 3.20
CA LEU A 161 -7.21 12.17 3.76
C LEU A 161 -8.71 12.50 3.62
N ALA A 162 -9.09 13.76 3.86
CA ALA A 162 -10.46 14.22 3.64
C ALA A 162 -10.91 14.08 2.17
N ARG A 163 -10.05 14.48 1.21
CA ARG A 163 -10.33 14.31 -0.22
C ARG A 163 -10.41 12.85 -0.63
N GLU A 164 -9.55 11.99 -0.10
CA GLU A 164 -9.60 10.55 -0.36
C GLU A 164 -10.92 9.94 0.11
N ASN A 165 -11.40 10.33 1.29
CA ASN A 165 -12.69 9.87 1.80
C ASN A 165 -13.84 10.37 0.93
N GLU A 166 -13.82 11.63 0.51
CA GLU A 166 -14.82 12.18 -0.42
C GLU A 166 -14.81 11.44 -1.77
N LEU A 167 -13.63 11.12 -2.30
CA LEU A 167 -13.49 10.32 -3.52
C LEU A 167 -13.98 8.88 -3.34
N LYS A 168 -13.73 8.25 -2.19
CA LYS A 168 -14.26 6.93 -1.86
C LYS A 168 -15.78 6.94 -1.80
N GLU A 169 -16.38 7.95 -1.18
CA GLU A 169 -17.85 8.11 -1.16
C GLU A 169 -18.42 8.32 -2.56
N LYS A 170 -17.80 9.18 -3.39
CA LYS A 170 -18.22 9.40 -4.77
C LYS A 170 -18.10 8.12 -5.60
N ARG A 171 -17.01 7.36 -5.44
CA ARG A 171 -16.83 6.05 -6.09
C ARG A 171 -17.85 5.03 -5.62
N ALA A 172 -18.16 4.99 -4.32
CA ALA A 172 -19.20 4.12 -3.78
C ALA A 172 -20.59 4.47 -4.33
N LYS A 173 -20.92 5.76 -4.43
CA LYS A 173 -22.14 6.24 -5.10
C LYS A 173 -22.17 5.79 -6.56
N ILE A 174 -21.12 6.06 -7.33
CA ILE A 174 -21.02 5.63 -8.73
C ILE A 174 -21.19 4.11 -8.86
N LYS A 175 -20.54 3.32 -7.99
CA LYS A 175 -20.66 1.85 -7.98
C LYS A 175 -22.08 1.39 -7.66
N ALA A 176 -22.78 2.06 -6.73
CA ALA A 176 -24.20 1.80 -6.47
C ALA A 176 -25.07 2.10 -7.69
N PHE A 177 -24.73 3.13 -8.48
CA PHE A 177 -25.43 3.46 -9.73
C PHE A 177 -25.00 2.61 -10.94
N GLN A 178 -23.80 2.01 -10.93
CA GLN A 178 -23.30 1.15 -12.02
C GLN A 178 -23.94 -0.25 -12.06
N GLY A 179 -24.68 -0.64 -11.02
CA GLY A 179 -25.55 -1.84 -11.01
C GLY A 179 -26.94 -1.61 -11.60
N LEU A 180 -27.30 -0.35 -11.91
CA LEU A 180 -28.54 -0.05 -12.62
C LEU A 180 -28.28 -0.22 -14.12
N PRO A 181 -29.07 -1.02 -14.86
CA PRO A 181 -28.97 -1.01 -16.31
C PRO A 181 -29.16 0.43 -16.77
N PRO A 182 -28.35 0.91 -17.75
CA PRO A 182 -28.56 2.24 -18.31
C PRO A 182 -30.03 2.33 -18.69
N VAL A 183 -30.73 3.38 -18.25
CA VAL A 183 -32.11 3.66 -18.65
C VAL A 183 -32.08 3.77 -20.17
N ARG A 184 -32.32 2.64 -20.84
CA ARG A 184 -32.51 2.58 -22.28
C ARG A 184 -33.71 3.46 -22.50
N LYS A 185 -33.50 4.60 -23.16
CA LYS A 185 -34.58 5.38 -23.76
C LYS A 185 -35.48 4.36 -24.46
N PRO A 186 -36.79 4.32 -24.19
CA PRO A 186 -37.66 3.29 -24.74
C PRO A 186 -37.66 3.42 -26.26
N THR A 187 -36.86 2.58 -26.91
CA THR A 187 -37.08 2.23 -28.31
C THR A 187 -38.25 1.26 -28.30
N TYR A 188 -39.37 1.74 -28.80
CA TYR A 188 -40.64 1.03 -28.92
C TYR A 188 -40.50 -0.22 -29.78
N HIS A 189 -40.00 -1.33 -29.21
CA HIS A 189 -40.26 -2.65 -29.74
C HIS A 189 -40.47 -3.62 -28.57
N ALA A 190 -41.74 -4.01 -28.40
CA ALA A 190 -42.20 -5.15 -27.60
C ALA A 190 -41.42 -6.42 -28.02
N VAL A 191 -41.24 -7.48 -27.22
CA VAL A 191 -42.17 -8.27 -26.41
C VAL A 191 -41.29 -9.04 -25.39
N ASP A 192 -41.85 -9.52 -24.28
CA ASP A 192 -41.22 -10.33 -23.22
C ASP A 192 -40.36 -9.61 -22.16
N SER A 193 -41.03 -9.00 -21.18
CA SER A 193 -40.43 -8.82 -19.83
C SER A 193 -41.49 -8.58 -18.74
N GLN A 194 -42.32 -9.59 -18.46
CA GLN A 194 -43.31 -9.51 -17.38
C GLN A 194 -42.76 -9.71 -15.95
N LEU A 195 -41.43 -9.78 -15.73
CA LEU A 195 -40.90 -10.12 -14.40
C LEU A 195 -39.74 -9.26 -13.86
N ARG A 196 -39.57 -8.02 -14.31
CA ARG A 196 -38.50 -7.14 -13.78
C ARG A 196 -38.83 -5.75 -13.20
N PRO A 197 -40.08 -5.23 -13.15
CA PRO A 197 -40.33 -3.95 -12.49
C PRO A 197 -40.47 -4.04 -10.95
N MET A 198 -40.55 -5.24 -10.35
CA MET A 198 -40.84 -5.36 -8.92
C MET A 198 -39.65 -5.06 -7.98
N GLN A 199 -38.40 -5.32 -8.40
CA GLN A 199 -37.24 -5.13 -7.52
C GLN A 199 -36.93 -3.65 -7.21
N ASN A 200 -37.19 -2.74 -8.16
CA ASN A 200 -36.97 -1.30 -7.94
C ASN A 200 -38.00 -0.69 -6.96
N LEU A 201 -39.22 -1.25 -6.93
CA LEU A 201 -40.29 -0.78 -6.07
C LEU A 201 -40.02 -1.16 -4.60
N GLU A 202 -39.42 -2.32 -4.36
CA GLU A 202 -39.03 -2.75 -3.02
C GLU A 202 -37.90 -1.92 -2.43
N LEU A 203 -36.90 -1.57 -3.25
CA LEU A 203 -35.81 -0.67 -2.83
C LEU A 203 -36.34 0.73 -2.51
N ALA A 204 -37.19 1.30 -3.38
CA ALA A 204 -37.84 2.58 -3.13
C ALA A 204 -38.72 2.55 -1.87
N ARG A 205 -39.41 1.44 -1.60
CA ARG A 205 -40.19 1.24 -0.37
C ARG A 205 -39.32 1.14 0.88
N HIS A 206 -38.11 0.59 0.77
CA HIS A 206 -37.16 0.52 1.88
C HIS A 206 -36.57 1.90 2.19
N GLU A 207 -36.12 2.63 1.16
CA GLU A 207 -35.60 3.99 1.33
C GLU A 207 -36.67 4.95 1.88
N LEU A 208 -37.91 4.82 1.42
CA LEU A 208 -39.04 5.61 1.93
C LEU A 208 -39.35 5.30 3.41
N ARG A 209 -39.19 4.05 3.86
CA ARG A 209 -39.33 3.69 5.28
C ARG A 209 -38.22 4.30 6.13
N ALA A 210 -36.97 4.17 5.69
CA ALA A 210 -35.82 4.77 6.38
C ALA A 210 -35.91 6.31 6.46
N ALA A 211 -36.42 6.96 5.40
CA ALA A 211 -36.65 8.41 5.40
C ALA A 211 -37.73 8.83 6.41
N ARG A 212 -38.82 8.04 6.55
CA ARG A 212 -39.88 8.30 7.53
C ARG A 212 -39.42 8.11 8.97
N GLU A 213 -38.58 7.11 9.24
CA GLU A 213 -37.99 6.90 10.57
C GLU A 213 -37.14 8.10 11.00
N LYS A 214 -36.24 8.57 10.13
CA LYS A 214 -35.43 9.79 10.39
C LYS A 214 -36.29 11.03 10.60
N GLN A 215 -37.36 11.18 9.81
CA GLN A 215 -38.28 12.30 9.98
C GLN A 215 -38.96 12.26 11.35
N MET A 216 -39.35 11.07 11.82
CA MET A 216 -39.98 10.87 13.13
C MET A 216 -39.01 11.18 14.28
N GLU A 217 -37.75 10.76 14.16
CA GLU A 217 -36.69 11.11 15.13
C GLU A 217 -36.52 12.63 15.25
N LEU A 218 -36.49 13.33 14.11
CA LEU A 218 -36.39 14.80 14.08
C LEU A 218 -37.62 15.49 14.72
N ILE A 219 -38.82 14.95 14.49
CA ILE A 219 -40.04 15.44 15.13
C ILE A 219 -39.97 15.27 16.64
N GLN A 220 -39.57 14.10 17.13
CA GLN A 220 -39.42 13.85 18.58
C GLN A 220 -38.35 14.75 19.22
N LEU A 221 -37.26 15.02 18.50
CA LEU A 221 -36.20 15.91 18.97
C LEU A 221 -36.70 17.36 19.05
N ARG A 222 -37.46 17.80 18.04
CA ARG A 222 -38.14 19.11 18.04
C ARG A 222 -39.12 19.23 19.20
N GLU A 223 -39.96 18.23 19.45
CA GLU A 223 -40.92 18.24 20.56
C GLU A 223 -40.22 18.29 21.92
N ARG A 224 -39.14 17.52 22.10
CA ARG A 224 -38.32 17.57 23.33
C ARG A 224 -37.68 18.94 23.55
N LEU A 225 -37.20 19.59 22.48
CA LEU A 225 -36.63 20.94 22.57
C LEU A 225 -37.71 21.97 22.92
N LEU A 226 -38.87 21.92 22.26
CA LEU A 226 -39.99 22.81 22.57
C LEU A 226 -40.49 22.65 24.01
N GLY A 227 -40.55 21.41 24.52
CA GLY A 227 -40.88 21.14 25.93
C GLY A 227 -39.88 21.80 26.88
N ARG A 228 -38.57 21.59 26.68
CA ARG A 228 -37.53 22.23 27.50
C ARG A 228 -37.56 23.75 27.43
N MET A 229 -37.91 24.33 26.29
CA MET A 229 -38.07 25.78 26.14
C MET A 229 -39.30 26.29 26.89
N ALA A 230 -40.42 25.56 26.90
CA ALA A 230 -41.61 25.94 27.65
C ALA A 230 -41.38 25.88 29.17
N ASP A 231 -40.69 24.85 29.65
CA ASP A 231 -40.36 24.69 31.09
C ASP A 231 -39.42 25.79 31.60
N GLY A 232 -38.53 26.32 30.75
CA GLY A 232 -37.58 27.37 31.12
C GLY A 232 -38.14 28.80 31.13
N VAL A 233 -39.41 29.01 30.75
CA VAL A 233 -40.07 30.32 30.66
C VAL A 233 -41.08 30.55 31.81
N SER A 234 -41.29 29.56 32.69
CA SER A 234 -42.04 29.72 33.96
C SER A 234 -41.13 30.12 35.11
#